data_AF-A0A9P3JP19-F1
#
_entry.id   AF-A0A9P3JP19-F1
#
_cell.length_a   1.000
_cell.length_b   1.000
_cell.length_c   1.000
_cell.angle_alpha   90.00
_cell.angle_beta   90.00
_cell.angle_gamma   90.00
#
_symmetry.space_group_name_H-M   'P 1'
#
loop_
_entity.id
_entity.type
_entity.pdbx_description
1 polymer ?
#
loop_
_entity_poly.entity_id
_entity_poly.type
_entity_poly.pdbx_seq_one_letter_code
_entity_poly.pdbx_strand_id
1 'polypeptide(L)'
;VTAASIRIVEQPWQRVAVAGRPHDHGFSLGRERRVADVRVDAAGQHTVRAGVEDYSVLKTTQSGFEGFIRDENTLLPDTRERILATTVQATWSYTRDPPCFNTAFSAAKAALSDTFFGPPQGGVYSPSVQRTLFLMANQVLARVPEADDVHLKLPNLHFIPVNLPGIVKCEDDVYLPTSEPHGSIEACVSRSISSPAARL
;
A
#
# COMPACT_ATOMS: atom_id res chain seq x y z
N VAL A 1 21.22 28.25 9.26
CA VAL A 1 20.33 27.11 8.93
C VAL A 1 19.57 26.76 10.20
N THR A 2 18.23 26.75 10.18
CA THR A 2 17.39 26.48 11.38
C THR A 2 16.88 25.04 11.46
N ALA A 3 16.86 24.34 10.32
CA ALA A 3 16.58 22.91 10.22
C ALA A 3 17.14 22.38 8.89
N ALA A 4 17.31 21.06 8.80
CA ALA A 4 17.60 20.32 7.58
C ALA A 4 16.53 19.25 7.35
N SER A 5 16.15 19.02 6.09
CA SER A 5 15.27 17.94 5.67
C SER A 5 16.02 17.06 4.66
N ILE A 6 16.02 15.76 4.90
CA ILE A 6 16.76 14.78 4.10
C ILE A 6 15.76 13.70 3.68
N ARG A 7 15.63 13.47 2.38
CA ARG A 7 14.86 12.34 1.83
C ARG A 7 15.82 11.33 1.23
N ILE A 8 15.69 10.08 1.65
CA ILE A 8 16.48 8.95 1.18
C ILE A 8 15.54 7.98 0.48
N VAL A 9 15.92 7.54 -0.72
CA VAL A 9 15.20 6.55 -1.50
C VAL A 9 16.17 5.41 -1.81
N GLU A 10 15.89 4.22 -1.27
CA GLU A 10 16.70 3.03 -1.49
C GLU A 10 16.41 2.44 -2.86
N GLN A 11 17.47 2.15 -3.64
CA GLN A 11 17.34 1.33 -4.85
C GLN A 11 17.19 -0.14 -4.44
N PRO A 12 16.10 -0.83 -4.83
CA PRO A 12 15.73 -2.12 -4.26
C PRO A 12 16.51 -3.28 -4.90
N TRP A 13 17.83 -3.29 -4.75
CA TRP A 13 18.65 -4.43 -5.19
C TRP A 13 18.37 -5.66 -4.34
N GLN A 14 17.91 -6.73 -4.98
CA GLN A 14 17.61 -8.01 -4.35
C GLN A 14 18.64 -9.04 -4.79
N ARG A 15 19.18 -9.80 -3.83
CA ARG A 15 20.11 -10.89 -4.13
C ARG A 15 19.38 -11.98 -4.92
N VAL A 16 19.89 -12.31 -6.10
CA VAL A 16 19.31 -13.35 -6.97
C VAL A 16 19.54 -14.72 -6.35
N ALA A 17 18.57 -15.63 -6.50
CA ALA A 17 18.75 -17.05 -6.21
C ALA A 17 18.85 -17.86 -7.51
N VAL A 18 19.88 -18.70 -7.63
CA VAL A 18 20.07 -19.63 -8.75
C VAL A 18 19.98 -21.05 -8.21
N ALA A 19 19.06 -21.85 -8.76
CA ALA A 19 18.75 -23.20 -8.25
C ALA A 19 18.44 -23.22 -6.73
N GLY A 20 17.72 -22.20 -6.25
CA GLY A 20 17.35 -22.06 -4.83
C GLY A 20 18.46 -21.57 -3.91
N ARG A 21 19.66 -21.27 -4.43
CA ARG A 21 20.80 -20.77 -3.63
C ARG A 21 21.06 -19.29 -3.91
N PRO A 22 21.22 -18.44 -2.88
CA PRO A 22 21.61 -17.05 -3.08
C PRO A 22 22.94 -16.94 -3.83
N HIS A 23 23.00 -16.11 -4.86
CA HIS A 23 24.23 -15.83 -5.61
C HIS A 23 25.17 -14.95 -4.77
N ASP A 24 26.48 -15.19 -4.83
CA ASP A 24 27.47 -14.48 -3.99
C ASP A 24 27.52 -12.97 -4.29
N HIS A 25 27.34 -12.60 -5.56
CA HIS A 25 27.48 -11.23 -6.06
C HIS A 25 26.45 -10.86 -7.13
N GLY A 26 25.34 -11.60 -7.21
CA GLY A 26 24.32 -11.42 -8.25
C GLY A 26 23.09 -10.72 -7.68
N PHE A 27 22.65 -9.65 -8.33
CA PHE A 27 21.53 -8.83 -7.88
C PHE A 27 20.59 -8.50 -9.05
N SER A 28 19.29 -8.47 -8.76
CA SER A 28 18.24 -7.98 -9.65
C SER A 28 17.55 -6.78 -9.02
N LEU A 29 17.12 -5.83 -9.85
CA LEU A 29 16.42 -4.65 -9.36
C LEU A 29 14.94 -4.98 -9.11
N GLY A 30 14.49 -4.78 -7.87
CA GLY A 30 13.08 -4.81 -7.50
C GLY A 30 12.31 -3.58 -7.99
N ARG A 31 11.01 -3.52 -7.71
CA ARG A 31 10.15 -2.39 -8.09
C ARG A 31 9.80 -1.47 -6.94
N GLU A 32 9.42 -2.05 -5.81
CA GLU A 32 9.09 -1.30 -4.60
C GLU A 32 10.31 -0.54 -4.09
N ARG A 33 10.11 0.65 -3.52
CA ARG A 33 11.18 1.45 -2.93
C ARG A 33 10.92 1.70 -1.46
N ARG A 34 11.95 1.49 -0.64
CA ARG A 34 11.97 1.96 0.74
C ARG A 34 12.38 3.42 0.75
N VAL A 35 11.63 4.24 1.49
CA VAL A 35 11.92 5.66 1.65
C VAL A 35 12.05 6.04 3.11
N ALA A 36 12.84 7.07 3.38
CA ALA A 36 12.93 7.71 4.68
C ALA A 36 13.02 9.23 4.52
N ASP A 37 12.22 9.95 5.30
CA ASP A 37 12.31 11.41 5.45
C ASP A 37 12.78 11.70 6.88
N VAL A 38 13.89 12.43 7.00
CA VAL A 38 14.48 12.83 8.27
C VAL A 38 14.51 14.35 8.33
N ARG A 39 13.96 14.92 9.39
CA ARG A 39 14.09 16.34 9.70
C ARG A 39 14.92 16.50 10.97
N VAL A 40 15.92 17.36 10.95
CA VAL A 40 16.76 17.69 12.11
C VAL A 40 16.70 19.19 12.33
N ASP A 41 16.41 19.63 13.55
CA ASP A 41 16.42 21.05 13.91
C ASP A 41 17.82 21.54 14.37
N ALA A 42 17.96 22.84 14.58
CA ALA A 42 19.22 23.44 15.02
C ALA A 42 19.66 23.01 16.44
N ALA A 43 18.75 22.45 17.25
CA ALA A 43 19.07 21.90 18.57
C ALA A 43 19.52 20.42 18.49
N GLY A 44 19.47 19.81 17.30
CA GLY A 44 19.84 18.42 17.06
C GLY A 44 18.71 17.43 17.30
N GLN A 45 17.48 17.89 17.59
CA GLN A 45 16.33 17.00 17.68
C GLN A 45 15.92 16.58 16.27
N HIS A 46 15.64 15.29 16.10
CA HIS A 46 15.19 14.73 14.83
C HIS A 46 13.80 14.12 14.90
N THR A 47 13.16 14.07 13.73
CA THR A 47 12.00 13.25 13.45
C THR A 47 12.28 12.38 12.22
N VAL A 48 11.82 11.13 12.27
CA VAL A 48 11.99 10.16 11.18
C VAL A 48 10.62 9.68 10.75
N ARG A 49 10.41 9.71 9.43
CA ARG A 49 9.33 9.03 8.75
C ARG A 49 9.94 7.95 7.86
N ALA A 50 9.40 6.74 7.93
CA ALA A 50 9.73 5.67 7.01
C ALA A 50 8.55 5.43 6.06
N GLY A 51 8.80 4.79 4.93
CA GLY A 51 7.74 4.45 4.00
C GLY A 51 8.13 3.47 2.93
N VAL A 52 7.11 3.03 2.19
CA VAL A 52 7.22 2.23 0.98
C VAL A 52 6.48 2.93 -0.16
N GLU A 53 7.09 2.96 -1.33
CA GLU A 53 6.53 3.45 -2.59
C GLU A 53 6.60 2.36 -3.64
N ASP A 54 5.79 2.48 -4.69
CA ASP A 54 5.77 1.59 -5.86
C ASP A 54 5.58 0.10 -5.51
N TYR A 55 4.91 -0.17 -4.39
CA TYR A 55 4.57 -1.51 -3.96
C TYR A 55 3.26 -1.98 -4.61
N SER A 56 3.36 -2.52 -5.82
CA SER A 56 2.21 -3.04 -6.57
C SER A 56 1.78 -4.41 -6.06
N VAL A 57 0.50 -4.53 -5.71
CA VAL A 57 -0.15 -5.77 -5.27
C VAL A 57 -1.46 -5.99 -6.03
N LEU A 58 -1.81 -7.25 -6.27
CA LEU A 58 -3.03 -7.65 -6.96
C LEU A 58 -3.55 -8.94 -6.35
N LYS A 59 -4.86 -9.02 -6.13
CA LYS A 59 -5.57 -10.28 -5.91
C LYS A 59 -6.72 -10.40 -6.92
N THR A 60 -6.90 -11.61 -7.44
CA THR A 60 -7.86 -11.89 -8.52
C THR A 60 -9.27 -12.15 -8.03
N THR A 61 -9.46 -12.24 -6.71
CA THR A 61 -10.75 -12.46 -6.06
C THR A 61 -10.77 -11.90 -4.65
N GLN A 62 -11.83 -12.19 -3.89
CA GLN A 62 -12.03 -11.77 -2.51
C GLN A 62 -12.06 -10.24 -2.40
N SER A 63 -12.66 -9.58 -3.40
CA SER A 63 -12.99 -8.16 -3.36
C SER A 63 -14.36 -7.94 -3.98
N GLY A 64 -15.17 -7.14 -3.30
CA GLY A 64 -16.41 -6.61 -3.85
C GLY A 64 -16.46 -5.09 -3.74
N PHE A 65 -17.55 -4.53 -4.26
CA PHE A 65 -17.98 -3.16 -4.11
C PHE A 65 -19.47 -3.08 -4.43
N GLU A 66 -20.31 -2.98 -3.40
CA GLU A 66 -21.77 -2.98 -3.46
C GLU A 66 -22.35 -2.03 -2.41
N GLY A 67 -23.63 -1.66 -2.54
CA GLY A 67 -24.32 -0.82 -1.55
C GLY A 67 -23.83 0.63 -1.45
N PHE A 68 -23.18 1.16 -2.50
CA PHE A 68 -22.83 2.57 -2.59
C PHE A 68 -24.04 3.44 -2.96
N ILE A 69 -23.93 4.75 -2.70
CA ILE A 69 -24.96 5.73 -3.05
C ILE A 69 -25.18 5.71 -4.57
N ARG A 70 -26.45 5.71 -4.98
CA ARG A 70 -26.86 5.75 -6.38
C ARG A 70 -27.63 7.05 -6.62
N ASP A 71 -27.22 7.75 -7.66
CA ASP A 71 -27.88 8.94 -8.20
C ASP A 71 -28.09 8.78 -9.73
N GLU A 72 -28.58 9.83 -10.38
CA GLU A 72 -28.78 9.86 -11.83
C GLU A 72 -27.51 9.66 -12.67
N ASN A 73 -26.32 9.78 -12.08
CA ASN A 73 -25.03 9.65 -12.76
C ASN A 73 -24.36 8.28 -12.49
N THR A 74 -24.98 7.43 -11.69
CA THR A 74 -24.37 6.17 -11.23
C THR A 74 -24.66 5.01 -12.18
N LEU A 75 -23.75 4.74 -13.12
CA LEU A 75 -23.83 3.60 -14.05
C LEU A 75 -23.16 2.32 -13.51
N LEU A 76 -22.37 2.43 -12.45
CA LEU A 76 -21.59 1.30 -11.93
C LEU A 76 -22.51 0.23 -11.33
N PRO A 77 -22.42 -1.04 -11.77
CA PRO A 77 -23.14 -2.13 -11.12
C PRO A 77 -22.48 -2.49 -9.79
N ASP A 78 -23.28 -3.02 -8.86
CA ASP A 78 -22.74 -3.68 -7.68
C ASP A 78 -21.97 -4.93 -8.13
N THR A 79 -20.87 -5.22 -7.43
CA THR A 79 -20.16 -6.49 -7.61
C THR A 79 -19.74 -7.09 -6.28
N ARG A 80 -19.86 -8.41 -6.17
CA ARG A 80 -19.34 -9.19 -5.04
C ARG A 80 -17.98 -9.81 -5.34
N GLU A 81 -17.56 -9.75 -6.59
CA GLU A 81 -16.32 -10.34 -7.05
C GLU A 81 -15.68 -9.50 -8.15
N ARG A 82 -14.45 -9.06 -7.90
CA ARG A 82 -13.61 -8.35 -8.85
C ARG A 82 -12.14 -8.52 -8.49
N ILE A 83 -11.28 -8.30 -9.49
CA ILE A 83 -9.87 -8.04 -9.26
C ILE A 83 -9.72 -6.77 -8.42
N LEU A 84 -8.86 -6.83 -7.40
CA LEU A 84 -8.38 -5.68 -6.66
C LEU A 84 -6.88 -5.53 -6.89
N ALA A 85 -6.47 -4.43 -7.50
CA ALA A 85 -5.07 -4.10 -7.74
C ALA A 85 -4.77 -2.67 -7.29
N THR A 86 -3.60 -2.48 -6.69
CA THR A 86 -3.15 -1.16 -6.23
C THR A 86 -1.64 -1.06 -6.22
N THR A 87 -1.13 0.17 -6.30
CA THR A 87 0.27 0.48 -6.00
C THR A 87 0.31 1.21 -4.66
N VAL A 88 0.61 0.46 -3.60
CA VAL A 88 0.61 0.96 -2.23
C VAL A 88 1.70 2.02 -2.07
N GLN A 89 1.29 3.21 -1.63
CA GLN A 89 2.18 4.21 -1.06
C GLN A 89 1.85 4.35 0.42
N ALA A 90 2.80 4.03 1.28
CA ALA A 90 2.63 4.08 2.73
C ALA A 90 3.77 4.85 3.37
N THR A 91 3.46 5.74 4.29
CA THR A 91 4.45 6.42 5.13
C THR A 91 3.98 6.44 6.57
N TRP A 92 4.89 6.26 7.52
CA TRP A 92 4.58 6.34 8.94
C TRP A 92 5.67 7.11 9.69
N SER A 93 5.24 7.94 10.65
CA SER A 93 6.15 8.70 11.51
C SER A 93 6.42 7.93 12.79
N TYR A 94 7.64 8.05 13.33
CA TYR A 94 8.00 7.45 14.61
C TYR A 94 7.89 8.47 15.75
N THR A 95 7.33 8.05 16.89
CA THR A 95 7.36 8.83 18.17
C THR A 95 8.75 8.84 18.80
N ARG A 96 9.52 7.78 18.56
CA ARG A 96 10.90 7.57 19.01
C ARG A 96 11.58 6.61 18.05
N ASP A 97 12.90 6.63 18.00
CA ASP A 97 13.63 5.68 17.15
C ASP A 97 13.35 4.23 17.58
N PRO A 98 13.01 3.33 16.64
CA PRO A 98 12.96 1.90 16.92
C PRO A 98 14.37 1.37 17.21
N PRO A 99 14.51 0.31 18.01
CA PRO A 99 15.81 -0.33 18.24
C PRO A 99 16.51 -0.77 16.95
N CYS A 100 15.72 -1.09 15.90
CA CYS A 100 16.22 -1.37 14.57
C CYS A 100 15.22 -0.94 13.50
N PHE A 101 15.59 0.06 12.68
CA PHE A 101 14.76 0.54 11.57
C PHE A 101 14.47 -0.52 10.50
N ASN A 102 15.38 -1.47 10.28
CA ASN A 102 15.18 -2.54 9.30
C ASN A 102 14.08 -3.49 9.77
N THR A 103 14.13 -3.93 11.03
CA THR A 103 13.09 -4.78 11.62
C THR A 103 11.74 -4.08 11.65
N ALA A 104 11.69 -2.81 12.05
CA ALA A 104 10.46 -2.03 12.05
C ALA A 104 9.86 -1.87 10.64
N PHE A 105 10.71 -1.59 9.64
CA PHE A 105 10.27 -1.51 8.25
C PHE A 105 9.72 -2.85 7.73
N SER A 106 10.44 -3.95 7.97
CA SER A 106 9.98 -5.29 7.57
C SER A 106 8.65 -5.66 8.23
N ALA A 107 8.46 -5.31 9.51
CA ALA A 107 7.21 -5.55 10.23
C ALA A 107 6.04 -4.74 9.66
N ALA A 108 6.26 -3.44 9.36
CA ALA A 108 5.25 -2.60 8.71
C ALA A 108 4.90 -3.12 7.32
N LYS A 109 5.89 -3.45 6.49
CA LYS A 109 5.65 -3.98 5.14
C LYS A 109 4.90 -5.32 5.19
N ALA A 110 5.26 -6.21 6.10
CA ALA A 110 4.54 -7.46 6.32
C ALA A 110 3.09 -7.20 6.75
N ALA A 111 2.84 -6.23 7.63
CA ALA A 111 1.47 -5.84 8.01
C ALA A 111 0.64 -5.40 6.80
N LEU A 112 1.20 -4.58 5.90
CA LEU A 112 0.53 -4.16 4.67
C LEU A 112 0.18 -5.38 3.80
N SER A 113 1.15 -6.24 3.53
CA SER A 113 1.00 -7.43 2.68
C SER A 113 -0.01 -8.44 3.27
N ASP A 114 0.19 -8.85 4.52
CA ASP A 114 -0.64 -9.86 5.18
C ASP A 114 -2.09 -9.41 5.27
N THR A 115 -2.34 -8.11 5.48
CA THR A 115 -3.71 -7.58 5.56
C THR A 115 -4.38 -7.55 4.19
N PHE A 116 -3.64 -7.25 3.12
CA PHE A 116 -4.19 -7.21 1.76
C PHE A 116 -4.58 -8.60 1.25
N PHE A 117 -3.70 -9.59 1.48
CA PHE A 117 -3.87 -10.96 0.98
C PHE A 117 -4.69 -11.86 1.92
N GLY A 118 -4.53 -11.71 3.24
CA GLY A 118 -5.07 -12.64 4.22
C GLY A 118 -4.33 -13.99 4.23
N PRO A 119 -4.94 -15.03 4.81
CA PRO A 119 -4.35 -16.37 4.82
C PRO A 119 -4.06 -16.89 3.40
N PRO A 120 -2.95 -17.62 3.17
CA PRO A 120 -2.63 -18.16 1.84
C PRO A 120 -3.74 -19.06 1.28
N GLN A 121 -4.41 -19.82 2.15
CA GLN A 121 -5.60 -20.60 1.77
C GLN A 121 -6.86 -19.73 1.97
N GLY A 122 -7.58 -19.45 0.89
CA GLY A 122 -8.87 -18.76 0.91
C GLY A 122 -8.80 -17.22 0.98
N GLY A 123 -7.68 -16.63 1.40
CA GLY A 123 -7.50 -15.18 1.45
C GLY A 123 -8.45 -14.47 2.41
N VAL A 124 -8.63 -13.16 2.21
CA VAL A 124 -9.56 -12.33 2.98
C VAL A 124 -10.41 -11.46 2.06
N TYR A 125 -11.72 -11.44 2.33
CA TYR A 125 -12.67 -10.62 1.60
C TYR A 125 -12.52 -9.13 1.94
N SER A 126 -12.48 -8.29 0.89
CA SER A 126 -12.41 -6.83 0.97
C SER A 126 -13.70 -6.22 0.41
N PRO A 127 -14.60 -5.68 1.25
CA PRO A 127 -15.82 -5.03 0.77
C PRO A 127 -15.57 -3.65 0.16
N SER A 128 -14.42 -3.02 0.47
CA SER A 128 -14.01 -1.74 -0.08
C SER A 128 -12.52 -1.50 0.12
N VAL A 129 -11.92 -0.66 -0.74
CA VAL A 129 -10.51 -0.26 -0.59
C VAL A 129 -10.32 0.52 0.71
N GLN A 130 -11.30 1.35 1.09
CA GLN A 130 -11.31 2.12 2.35
C GLN A 130 -11.17 1.21 3.58
N ARG A 131 -11.93 0.10 3.62
CA ARG A 131 -11.86 -0.86 4.72
C ARG A 131 -10.48 -1.52 4.78
N THR A 132 -9.97 -1.98 3.64
CA THR A 132 -8.65 -2.62 3.55
C THR A 132 -7.54 -1.65 3.95
N LEU A 133 -7.58 -0.41 3.47
CA LEU A 133 -6.65 0.67 3.83
C LEU A 133 -6.64 0.90 5.35
N PHE A 134 -7.82 1.06 5.96
CA PHE A 134 -7.93 1.27 7.39
C PHE A 134 -7.35 0.10 8.20
N LEU A 135 -7.64 -1.14 7.80
CA LEU A 135 -7.10 -2.34 8.46
C LEU A 135 -5.58 -2.43 8.31
N MET A 136 -5.04 -2.13 7.13
CA MET A 136 -3.59 -2.10 6.88
C MET A 136 -2.90 -1.09 7.80
N ALA A 137 -3.44 0.12 7.91
CA ALA A 137 -2.91 1.16 8.78
C ALA A 137 -2.87 0.70 10.26
N ASN A 138 -3.97 0.15 10.75
CA ASN A 138 -4.06 -0.37 12.11
C ASN A 138 -3.09 -1.54 12.36
N GLN A 139 -2.89 -2.41 11.37
CA GLN A 139 -1.93 -3.51 11.50
C GLN A 139 -0.48 -3.02 11.52
N VAL A 140 -0.14 -1.98 10.76
CA VAL A 140 1.18 -1.32 10.87
C VAL A 140 1.38 -0.76 12.28
N LEU A 141 0.41 -0.02 12.80
CA LEU A 141 0.45 0.48 14.18
C LEU A 141 0.52 -0.67 15.19
N ALA A 142 -0.20 -1.77 15.00
CA ALA A 142 -0.14 -2.90 15.93
C ALA A 142 1.25 -3.57 15.96
N ARG A 143 1.91 -3.72 14.80
CA ARG A 143 3.21 -4.41 14.69
C ARG A 143 4.43 -3.53 14.92
N VAL A 144 4.27 -2.21 14.85
CA VAL A 144 5.36 -1.24 15.06
C VAL A 144 4.97 -0.28 16.20
N PRO A 145 5.30 -0.62 17.46
CA PRO A 145 4.94 0.18 18.63
C PRO A 145 5.44 1.63 18.59
N GLU A 146 6.55 1.90 17.90
CA GLU A 146 7.14 3.22 17.74
C GLU A 146 6.40 4.11 16.73
N ALA A 147 5.65 3.52 15.79
CA ALA A 147 4.90 4.28 14.80
C ALA A 147 3.72 5.01 15.46
N ASP A 148 3.55 6.30 15.14
CA ASP A 148 2.49 7.17 15.69
C ASP A 148 1.29 7.29 14.75
N ASP A 149 1.59 7.54 13.48
CA ASP A 149 0.64 7.71 12.40
C ASP A 149 1.07 6.93 11.17
N VAL A 150 0.09 6.49 10.38
CA VAL A 150 0.28 5.80 9.10
C VAL A 150 -0.59 6.49 8.06
N HIS A 151 0.06 7.07 7.07
CA HIS A 151 -0.58 7.62 5.88
C HIS A 151 -0.48 6.63 4.73
N LEU A 152 -1.62 6.34 4.10
CA LEU A 152 -1.73 5.40 2.99
C LEU A 152 -2.44 6.06 1.80
N LYS A 153 -1.92 5.80 0.61
CA LYS A 153 -2.56 6.10 -0.68
C LYS A 153 -2.59 4.84 -1.52
N LEU A 154 -3.81 4.42 -1.88
CA LEU A 154 -4.11 3.20 -2.63
C LEU A 154 -4.90 3.57 -3.90
N PRO A 155 -4.24 3.81 -5.05
CA PRO A 155 -4.95 3.91 -6.32
C PRO A 155 -5.58 2.56 -6.67
N ASN A 156 -6.84 2.55 -7.07
CA ASN A 156 -7.54 1.35 -7.52
C ASN A 156 -7.28 1.14 -9.01
N LEU A 157 -6.30 0.29 -9.34
CA LEU A 157 -5.93 -0.03 -10.71
C LEU A 157 -6.99 -0.98 -11.28
N HIS A 158 -7.65 -0.56 -12.36
CA HIS A 158 -8.78 -1.30 -12.90
C HIS A 158 -8.33 -2.39 -13.87
N PHE A 159 -8.91 -3.58 -13.68
CA PHE A 159 -8.89 -4.68 -14.61
C PHE A 159 -10.34 -4.94 -15.00
N ILE A 160 -10.75 -4.41 -16.14
CA ILE A 160 -12.15 -4.40 -16.56
C ILE A 160 -12.43 -5.68 -17.38
N PRO A 161 -13.46 -6.48 -17.05
CA PRO A 161 -13.82 -7.65 -17.85
C PRO A 161 -14.05 -7.24 -19.31
N VAL A 162 -13.42 -7.94 -20.25
CA VAL A 162 -13.63 -7.69 -21.67
C VAL A 162 -14.99 -8.26 -22.08
N ASN A 163 -15.79 -7.46 -22.79
CA ASN A 163 -17.06 -7.88 -23.36
C ASN A 163 -17.10 -7.56 -24.86
N LEU A 164 -17.13 -8.60 -25.70
CA LEU A 164 -17.14 -8.50 -27.17
C LEU A 164 -18.41 -9.18 -27.74
N PRO A 165 -19.59 -8.56 -27.58
CA PRO A 165 -20.86 -9.17 -27.90
C PRO A 165 -20.94 -9.56 -29.38
N GLY A 166 -21.35 -10.80 -29.66
CA GLY A 166 -21.48 -11.34 -31.02
C GLY A 166 -20.16 -11.80 -31.66
N ILE A 167 -19.01 -11.63 -30.99
CA ILE A 167 -17.71 -12.09 -31.47
C ILE A 167 -17.24 -13.30 -30.65
N VAL A 168 -17.04 -13.11 -29.34
CA VAL A 168 -16.56 -14.16 -28.43
C VAL A 168 -17.12 -13.94 -27.03
N LYS A 169 -17.51 -15.03 -26.37
CA LYS A 169 -17.88 -15.02 -24.96
C LYS A 169 -16.61 -15.14 -24.11
N CYS A 170 -16.36 -14.13 -23.27
CA CYS A 170 -15.31 -14.19 -22.24
C CYS A 170 -15.95 -14.70 -20.94
N GLU A 171 -15.32 -15.65 -20.25
CA GLU A 171 -15.85 -16.31 -19.05
C GLU A 171 -15.09 -15.83 -17.79
N ASP A 172 -15.04 -14.50 -17.61
CA ASP A 172 -14.27 -13.84 -16.54
C ASP A 172 -12.77 -14.23 -16.55
N ASP A 173 -12.22 -14.44 -17.76
CA ASP A 173 -10.87 -14.92 -18.01
C ASP A 173 -10.01 -13.94 -18.82
N VAL A 174 -10.62 -12.88 -19.38
CA VAL A 174 -9.94 -11.83 -20.14
C VAL A 174 -10.29 -10.45 -19.58
N TYR A 175 -9.27 -9.69 -19.20
CA TYR A 175 -9.42 -8.36 -18.60
C TYR A 175 -8.58 -7.31 -19.32
N LEU A 176 -9.13 -6.11 -19.45
CA LEU A 176 -8.42 -4.92 -19.92
C LEU A 176 -7.81 -4.18 -18.72
N PRO A 177 -6.47 -4.18 -18.55
CA PRO A 177 -5.83 -3.34 -17.56
C PRO A 177 -5.87 -1.87 -18.01
N THR A 178 -6.25 -0.96 -17.10
CA THR A 178 -6.15 0.48 -17.35
C THR A 178 -5.27 1.15 -16.30
N SER A 179 -4.40 2.06 -16.77
CA SER A 179 -3.63 2.93 -15.89
C SER A 179 -4.42 4.17 -15.49
N GLU A 180 -5.31 4.65 -16.37
CA GLU A 180 -6.14 5.84 -16.17
C GLU A 180 -7.52 5.69 -16.85
N PRO A 181 -8.57 6.32 -16.31
CA PRO A 181 -8.62 6.90 -14.96
C PRO A 181 -8.59 5.80 -13.90
N HIS A 182 -8.14 6.14 -12.68
CA HIS A 182 -8.20 5.24 -11.51
C HIS A 182 -8.77 5.99 -10.31
N GLY A 183 -9.53 5.29 -9.47
CA GLY A 183 -9.94 5.83 -8.17
C GLY A 183 -8.72 5.98 -7.26
N SER A 184 -8.63 7.06 -6.47
CA SER A 184 -7.58 7.22 -5.45
C SER A 184 -8.22 7.22 -4.07
N ILE A 185 -7.79 6.31 -3.20
CA ILE A 185 -8.26 6.21 -1.83
C ILE A 185 -7.09 6.53 -0.90
N GLU A 186 -7.28 7.48 0.00
CA GLU A 186 -6.25 7.96 0.93
C GLU A 186 -6.79 8.04 2.36
N ALA A 187 -5.98 7.69 3.34
CA ALA A 187 -6.27 8.00 4.75
C ALA A 187 -5.00 8.14 5.58
N CYS A 188 -5.12 8.86 6.70
CA CYS A 188 -4.15 8.89 7.77
C CYS A 188 -4.80 8.31 9.04
N VAL A 189 -4.16 7.32 9.67
CA VAL A 189 -4.60 6.73 10.93
C VAL A 189 -3.52 6.95 11.97
N SER A 190 -3.87 7.58 13.08
CA SER A 190 -2.97 7.89 14.19
C SER A 190 -3.42 7.22 15.49
N ARG A 191 -2.48 6.96 16.41
CA ARG A 191 -2.79 6.38 17.74
C ARG A 191 -3.57 7.33 18.64
N SER A 192 -3.29 8.62 18.54
CA SER A 192 -3.98 9.67 19.28
C SER A 192 -4.82 10.51 18.32
N ILE A 193 -5.89 11.13 18.84
CA ILE A 193 -6.60 12.18 18.10
C ILE A 193 -5.70 13.42 18.14
N SER A 194 -4.74 13.51 17.23
CA SER A 194 -4.10 14.79 16.95
C SER A 194 -5.09 15.61 16.13
N SER A 195 -5.39 16.84 16.55
CA SER A 195 -6.03 17.81 15.66
C SER A 195 -5.29 17.80 14.32
N PRO A 196 -5.99 17.79 13.16
CA PRO A 196 -5.31 17.77 11.88
C PRO A 196 -4.32 18.93 11.84
N ALA A 197 -3.04 18.62 11.71
CA ALA A 197 -2.04 19.64 11.42
C ALA A 197 -2.42 20.22 10.06
N ALA A 198 -2.96 21.44 10.07
CA ALA A 198 -3.24 22.18 8.86
C ALA A 198 -1.97 22.19 8.02
N ARG A 199 -1.99 21.50 6.88
CA ARG A 199 -0.98 21.68 5.85
C ARG A 199 -1.29 23.03 5.20
N LEU A 200 -0.45 24.03 5.48
CA LEU A 200 -0.34 25.25 4.66
C LEU A 200 0.29 24.90 3.32
#